data_AF-A0A820PBA0-F1
#
_entry.id   AF-A0A820PBA0-F1
#
_cell.length_a   1.000
_cell.length_b   1.000
_cell.length_c   1.000
_cell.angle_alpha   90.00
_cell.angle_beta   90.00
_cell.angle_gamma   90.00
#
_symmetry.space_group_name_H-M   'P 1'
#
loop_
_entity.id
_entity.type
_entity.pdbx_description
1 polymer ?
#
loop_
_entity_poly.entity_id
_entity_poly.type
_entity_poly.pdbx_seq_one_letter_code
_entity_poly.pdbx_strand_id
1 'polypeptide(L)' 'ASKPLYDESGFLISDQTDRCDCNRLKCPGCFIHCSNCQSPKCGLECRNRRTYSYEYRLYGTNKEITQQ' A
#
# COMPACT_ATOMS: atom_id res chain seq x y z
N ALA A 1 6.22 -12.46 16.18
CA ALA A 1 6.26 -11.30 15.26
C ALA A 1 5.30 -11.56 14.09
N SER A 2 4.57 -10.56 13.61
CA SER A 2 3.73 -10.70 12.41
C SER A 2 4.60 -10.85 11.16
N LYS A 3 4.12 -11.63 10.18
CA LYS A 3 4.84 -11.80 8.90
C LYS A 3 4.75 -10.49 8.09
N PRO A 4 5.82 -10.07 7.40
CA PRO A 4 5.76 -8.95 6.46
C PRO A 4 4.68 -9.16 5.41
N LEU A 5 4.02 -8.07 5.03
CA LEU A 5 3.08 -8.00 3.91
C LEU A 5 3.82 -7.63 2.62
N TYR A 6 4.87 -6.81 2.74
CA TYR A 6 5.71 -6.38 1.65
C TYR A 6 7.13 -6.93 1.77
N ASP A 7 7.79 -7.14 0.64
CA ASP A 7 9.20 -7.52 0.58
C ASP A 7 10.14 -6.32 0.84
N GLU A 8 11.44 -6.54 0.68
CA GLU A 8 12.47 -5.50 0.89
C GLU A 8 12.50 -4.40 -0.17
N SER A 9 11.88 -4.63 -1.33
CA SER A 9 11.71 -3.65 -2.41
C SER A 9 10.35 -2.92 -2.31
N GLY A 10 9.49 -3.33 -1.38
CA GLY A 10 8.18 -2.74 -1.15
C GLY A 10 7.07 -3.33 -2.04
N PHE A 11 7.28 -4.51 -2.62
CA PHE A 11 6.27 -5.23 -3.39
C PHE A 11 5.45 -6.13 -2.46
N LEU A 12 4.18 -6.35 -2.76
CA LEU A 12 3.35 -7.29 -1.99
C LEU A 12 3.87 -8.71 -2.14
N ILE A 13 4.04 -9.43 -1.04
CA ILE A 13 4.57 -10.80 -1.07
C ILE A 13 3.58 -11.79 -1.71
N SER A 14 2.28 -11.54 -1.57
CA SER A 14 1.23 -12.45 -2.05
C SER A 14 1.18 -12.59 -3.58
N ASP A 15 1.45 -11.51 -4.31
CA ASP A 15 1.28 -11.43 -5.76
C ASP A 15 2.42 -10.72 -6.50
N GLN A 16 3.47 -10.32 -5.77
CA GLN A 16 4.64 -9.60 -6.29
C GLN A 16 4.26 -8.30 -7.01
N THR A 17 3.20 -7.61 -6.57
CA THR A 17 2.78 -6.35 -7.18
C THR A 17 3.35 -5.12 -6.48
N ASP A 18 3.73 -4.13 -7.29
CA ASP A 18 4.18 -2.81 -6.84
C ASP A 18 2.98 -1.86 -6.58
N ARG A 19 2.18 -2.20 -5.57
CA ARG A 19 0.98 -1.43 -5.20
C ARG A 19 1.35 -0.22 -4.33
N CYS A 20 0.95 0.97 -4.77
CA CYS A 20 1.07 2.20 -3.98
C CYS A 20 0.16 2.15 -2.74
N ASP A 21 0.51 2.86 -1.68
CA ASP A 21 -0.25 2.91 -0.43
C ASP A 21 -1.65 3.57 -0.57
N CYS A 22 -1.94 4.21 -1.70
CA CYS A 22 -3.30 4.57 -2.09
C CYS A 22 -4.12 3.38 -2.65
N ASN A 23 -3.56 2.17 -2.61
CA ASN A 23 -4.11 0.91 -3.13
C ASN A 23 -4.41 0.85 -4.63
N ARG A 24 -3.86 1.78 -5.43
CA ARG A 24 -3.95 1.75 -6.89
C ARG A 24 -2.71 1.08 -7.49
N LEU A 25 -2.91 0.01 -8.26
CA LEU A 25 -1.83 -0.79 -8.87
C LEU A 25 -0.97 0.01 -9.86
N LYS A 26 -1.60 0.83 -10.71
CA LYS A 26 -0.91 1.64 -11.73
C LYS A 26 -0.60 3.06 -11.27
N CYS A 27 -0.60 3.31 -9.97
CA CYS A 27 -0.24 4.63 -9.45
C CYS A 27 1.26 4.88 -9.68
N PRO A 28 1.67 5.97 -10.33
CA PRO A 28 3.10 6.32 -10.44
C PRO A 28 3.71 6.66 -9.07
N GLY A 29 2.88 6.94 -8.08
CA GLY A 29 3.24 7.51 -6.78
C GLY A 29 2.39 8.75 -6.54
N CYS A 30 1.77 8.84 -5.36
CA CYS A 30 0.92 9.99 -5.01
C CYS A 30 1.28 10.58 -3.64
N PHE A 31 2.39 10.14 -3.07
CA PHE A 31 2.93 10.63 -1.82
C PHE A 31 4.27 11.32 -2.07
N ILE A 32 4.76 12.02 -1.06
CA ILE A 32 6.11 12.56 -1.04
C ILE A 32 7.11 11.39 -1.08
N HIS A 33 8.26 11.59 -1.73
CA HIS A 33 9.32 10.59 -1.80
C HIS A 33 9.73 10.11 -0.41
N CYS A 34 9.70 8.79 -0.20
CA CYS A 34 10.07 8.20 1.07
C CYS A 34 11.54 8.47 1.39
N SER A 35 11.83 8.98 2.60
CA SER A 35 13.21 9.23 3.04
C SER A 35 14.06 7.95 3.15
N ASN A 36 13.45 6.78 3.31
CA ASN A 36 14.15 5.50 3.47
C ASN A 36 14.46 4.80 2.13
N CYS A 37 13.49 4.73 1.21
CA CYS A 37 13.62 3.97 -0.03
C CYS A 37 13.45 4.81 -1.30
N GLN A 38 13.25 6.13 -1.17
CA GLN A 38 13.03 7.09 -2.26
C GLN A 38 11.79 6.84 -3.12
N SER A 39 10.99 5.81 -2.83
CA SER A 39 9.76 5.55 -3.56
C SER A 39 8.69 6.61 -3.27
N PRO A 40 7.98 7.14 -4.28
CA PRO A 40 6.81 8.01 -4.09
C PRO A 40 5.51 7.23 -3.80
N LYS A 41 5.63 5.92 -3.54
CA LYS A 41 4.50 4.99 -3.32
C LYS A 41 4.27 4.62 -1.85
N CYS A 42 5.18 4.98 -0.97
CA CYS A 42 5.00 4.81 0.46
C CYS A 42 4.07 5.91 1.00
N GLY A 43 3.23 5.57 1.97
CA GLY A 43 2.47 6.53 2.76
C GLY A 43 3.37 7.23 3.78
N LEU A 44 2.89 7.36 5.01
CA LEU A 44 3.67 8.01 6.08
C LEU A 44 4.90 7.18 6.47
N GLU A 45 4.78 5.85 6.45
CA GLU A 45 5.85 4.92 6.78
C GLU A 45 6.31 4.15 5.55
N CYS A 46 7.61 3.84 5.49
CA CYS A 46 8.20 3.02 4.43
C CYS A 46 7.49 1.66 4.37
N ARG A 47 7.08 1.25 3.17
CA ARG A 47 6.40 -0.04 2.98
C ARG A 47 7.37 -1.23 2.95
N ASN A 48 8.67 -1.01 2.78
CA ASN A 48 9.64 -2.11 2.71
C ASN A 48 9.61 -2.94 4.01
N ARG A 49 9.39 -4.26 3.89
CA ARG A 49 9.24 -5.20 5.01
C ARG A 49 8.10 -4.88 6.00
N ARG A 50 7.18 -3.97 5.63
CA ARG A 50 6.05 -3.58 6.48
C ARG A 50 5.01 -4.70 6.55
N THR A 51 4.32 -4.82 7.68
CA THR A 51 3.37 -5.90 7.99
C THR A 51 1.90 -5.54 7.78
N TYR A 52 1.62 -4.31 7.34
CA TYR A 52 0.26 -3.79 7.17
C TYR A 52 0.15 -2.89 5.92
N SER A 53 -1.06 -2.69 5.41
CA SER A 53 -1.40 -1.73 4.36
C SER A 53 -2.39 -0.69 4.87
N TYR A 54 -2.39 0.50 4.29
CA TYR A 54 -3.42 1.49 4.61
C TYR A 54 -4.79 1.08 4.06
N GLU A 55 -5.83 1.34 4.83
CA GLU A 55 -7.22 1.27 4.37
C GLU A 55 -7.69 2.69 3.98
N TYR A 56 -8.39 2.81 2.86
CA TYR A 56 -9.08 4.06 2.51
C TYR A 56 -10.58 3.84 2.63
N ARG A 57 -11.26 4.72 3.37
CA ARG A 57 -12.72 4.77 3.43
C ARG A 57 -13.19 5.91 2.55
N LEU A 58 -13.98 5.60 1.53
CA LEU A 58 -14.67 6.61 0.74
C LEU A 58 -15.87 7.10 1.56
N TYR A 59 -15.82 8.34 2.05
CA TYR A 59 -16.98 8.96 2.67
C TYR A 59 -17.89 9.49 1.56
N GLY A 60 -18.98 8.75 1.30
CA GLY A 60 -20.07 9.21 0.44
C GLY A 60 -20.18 8.52 -0.93
N THR A 61 -20.48 7.22 -0.95
CA THR A 61 -21.43 6.62 -1.90
C THR A 61 -22.08 5.43 -1.22
N ASN A 62 -23.41 5.40 -1.12
CA ASN A 62 -24.15 4.20 -0.71
C ASN A 62 -23.85 3.07 -1.70
N LYS A 63 -22.90 2.20 -1.37
CA LYS A 63 -22.79 0.89 -1.99
C LYS A 63 -22.55 -0.12 -0.89
N GLU A 64 -23.65 -0.77 -0.52
CA GLU A 64 -23.64 -2.10 0.07
C GLU A 64 -22.73 -2.98 -0.78
N ILE A 65 -21.53 -3.27 -0.26
CA ILE A 65 -20.70 -4.35 -0.81
C ILE A 65 -20.79 -5.46 0.21
N THR A 66 -21.77 -6.34 -0.02
CA THR A 66 -21.80 -7.69 0.50
C THR A 66 -20.47 -8.36 0.16
N GLN A 67 -19.67 -8.69 1.18
CA GLN A 67 -18.56 -9.62 1.04
C GLN A 67 -19.13 -11.03 1.18
N GLN A 68 -18.99 -11.85 0.13
CA GLN A 68 -18.96 -13.30 0.25
C GLN A 68 -17.54 -13.74 0.57
#